data_AF-A0A7S0AV55-F1
#
_entry.id   AF-A0A7S0AV55-F1
#
_cell.length_a   1.000
_cell.length_b   1.000
_cell.length_c   1.000
_cell.angle_alpha   90.00
_cell.angle_beta   90.00
_cell.angle_gamma   90.00
#
_symmetry.space_group_name_H-M   'P 1'
#
loop_
_entity.id
_entity.type
_entity.pdbx_description
1 polymer ?
#
loop_
_entity_poly.entity_id
_entity_poly.type
_entity_poly.pdbx_seq_one_letter_code
_entity_poly.pdbx_strand_id
1 'polypeptide(L)'
;AGAAVLFGATGAGITGWKLSRRWGDLEEFSFQPLSHVSRWVHTTVEVADSSVAQHLDAALKVGNGKLIEDAAVPCSGGGTIALPSGSMLVRSSSQPAAGASAAAGATADSQGHVLTRYHFQREVDAVQRAVHLAIFVSGWLEDDKDYTQPWTEAAQLFFPSSGHLALRWEPRQLLELSTVFGQMVAQEVASSTASFWFKTTAATGAATAGSLAAMTVAWPIWIISSMANLDNSWLVCIERARVAGRCLAHALADRQTVGQRPVTLVGHSIGARLLVYCLLELHRMGEFHAVDNVVLLGTPVTTRESKWQKVRAVASGRVINGYLESDWVLAFLYRYLEWGLSVAGLSEVRVAGVENVNLKGLGIAGHHDYPRHVLDILARMRIGERGPFSD
;
A
#
# COMPACT_ATOMS: atom_id res chain seq x y z
N ALA A 1 22.88 15.13 -21.32
CA ALA A 1 21.72 14.65 -22.09
C ALA A 1 20.57 14.41 -21.11
N GLY A 2 19.51 15.21 -21.19
CA GLY A 2 18.37 15.16 -20.27
C GLY A 2 17.48 13.97 -20.56
N ALA A 3 17.18 13.16 -19.54
CA ALA A 3 16.17 12.13 -19.63
C ALA A 3 14.80 12.81 -19.52
N ALA A 4 14.15 13.02 -20.66
CA ALA A 4 12.74 13.38 -20.69
C ALA A 4 11.93 12.17 -20.20
N VAL A 5 11.26 12.33 -19.05
CA VAL A 5 10.23 11.39 -18.59
C VAL A 5 9.02 11.62 -19.49
N LEU A 6 8.79 10.70 -20.42
CA LEU A 6 7.64 10.74 -21.33
C LEU A 6 6.37 10.40 -20.55
N PHE A 7 5.62 11.43 -20.15
CA PHE A 7 4.26 11.30 -19.66
C PHE A 7 3.30 11.15 -20.85
N GLY A 8 3.02 9.92 -21.26
CA GLY A 8 2.02 9.60 -22.28
C GLY A 8 0.66 9.25 -21.66
N ALA A 9 -0.34 10.09 -21.93
CA ALA A 9 -1.81 9.92 -21.98
C ALA A 9 -2.62 8.99 -21.03
N THR A 10 -2.01 8.15 -20.19
CA THR A 10 -2.69 7.35 -19.15
C THR A 10 -1.89 7.24 -17.83
N GLY A 11 -0.69 7.83 -17.75
CA GLY A 11 0.28 7.64 -16.65
C GLY A 11 0.83 8.92 -16.00
N ALA A 12 0.06 10.01 -15.92
CA ALA A 12 0.54 11.29 -15.37
C ALA A 12 0.55 11.41 -13.83
N GLY A 13 0.16 10.35 -13.10
CA GLY A 13 0.12 10.36 -11.64
C GLY A 13 1.23 9.52 -11.00
N ILE A 14 1.17 9.40 -9.67
CA ILE A 14 2.08 8.57 -8.86
C ILE A 14 2.28 7.12 -9.39
N THR A 15 1.31 6.53 -10.09
CA THR A 15 1.44 5.20 -10.72
C THR A 15 2.38 5.18 -11.93
N GLY A 16 2.56 6.31 -12.62
CA GLY A 16 3.56 6.49 -13.67
C GLY A 16 4.93 6.90 -13.14
N TRP A 17 5.06 7.11 -11.82
CA TRP A 17 6.32 7.43 -11.19
C TRP A 17 7.22 6.20 -11.21
N LYS A 18 8.24 6.25 -12.08
CA LYS A 18 9.26 5.21 -12.22
C LYS A 18 10.64 5.83 -12.14
N LEU A 19 11.49 5.24 -11.32
CA LEU A 19 12.87 5.71 -11.16
C LEU A 19 13.73 5.22 -12.33
N SER A 20 14.37 6.13 -13.06
CA SER A 20 15.23 5.83 -14.22
C SER A 20 16.75 5.92 -13.93
N ARG A 21 17.15 5.78 -12.65
CA ARG A 21 18.47 6.03 -12.05
C ARG A 21 18.73 7.49 -11.70
N ARG A 22 18.82 7.76 -10.38
CA ARG A 22 19.45 8.97 -9.77
C ARG A 22 19.40 8.97 -8.22
N TRP A 23 18.65 8.07 -7.58
CA TRP A 23 18.60 7.95 -6.12
C TRP A 23 19.30 6.67 -5.63
N GLY A 24 20.62 6.77 -5.48
CA GLY A 24 21.44 5.62 -5.07
C GLY A 24 21.38 4.44 -6.03
N ASP A 25 21.72 3.26 -5.51
CA ASP A 25 21.85 2.02 -6.28
C ASP A 25 20.53 1.23 -6.42
N LEU A 26 19.35 1.83 -6.20
CA LEU A 26 18.09 1.07 -6.25
C LEU A 26 17.86 0.44 -7.63
N GLU A 27 17.61 -0.87 -7.66
CA GLU A 27 17.35 -1.65 -8.88
C GLU A 27 15.90 -1.48 -9.33
N GLU A 28 14.95 -1.45 -8.39
CA GLU A 28 13.53 -1.33 -8.68
C GLU A 28 12.81 -0.45 -7.65
N PHE A 29 11.98 0.47 -8.15
CA PHE A 29 11.08 1.29 -7.36
C PHE A 29 9.89 1.71 -8.23
N SER A 30 8.70 1.22 -7.91
CA SER A 30 7.46 1.60 -8.63
C SER A 30 6.21 1.44 -7.76
N PHE A 31 5.18 2.19 -8.08
CA PHE A 31 3.86 2.07 -7.45
C PHE A 31 2.96 1.15 -8.28
N GLN A 32 2.43 0.11 -7.65
CA GLN A 32 1.53 -0.86 -8.27
C GLN A 32 0.12 -0.70 -7.70
N PRO A 33 -0.92 -0.47 -8.54
CA PRO A 33 -2.30 -0.48 -8.07
C PRO A 33 -2.69 -1.83 -7.47
N LEU A 34 -3.29 -1.83 -6.27
CA LEU A 34 -3.78 -3.08 -5.63
C LEU A 34 -5.06 -3.61 -6.27
N SER A 35 -5.79 -2.73 -6.95
CA SER A 35 -7.02 -3.09 -7.61
C SER A 35 -7.08 -2.43 -8.98
N HIS A 36 -7.09 -3.25 -10.04
CA HIS A 36 -7.72 -2.88 -11.30
C HIS A 36 -9.24 -3.01 -11.15
N VAL A 37 -9.84 -2.32 -10.17
CA VAL A 37 -11.30 -2.16 -10.17
C VAL A 37 -11.58 -1.03 -11.15
N SER A 38 -11.41 -1.34 -12.42
CA SER A 38 -12.02 -0.54 -13.46
C SER A 38 -13.51 -0.75 -13.34
N ARG A 39 -14.15 0.14 -12.57
CA ARG A 39 -15.60 0.11 -12.43
C ARG A 39 -16.16 0.65 -13.73
N TRP A 40 -16.80 -0.21 -14.49
CA TRP A 40 -17.62 0.22 -15.61
C TRP A 40 -18.86 0.91 -15.06
N VAL A 41 -18.92 2.22 -15.25
CA VAL A 41 -20.16 2.97 -15.01
C VAL A 41 -21.00 2.85 -16.26
N HIS A 42 -22.17 2.23 -16.12
CA HIS A 42 -23.16 2.12 -17.18
C HIS A 42 -24.30 3.11 -16.91
N THR A 43 -24.45 4.09 -17.79
CA THR A 43 -25.59 5.01 -17.77
C THR A 43 -26.20 5.07 -19.15
N THR A 44 -27.52 5.15 -19.22
CA THR A 44 -28.21 5.38 -20.48
C THR A 44 -28.52 6.87 -20.61
N VAL A 45 -28.08 7.48 -21.70
CA VAL A 45 -28.37 8.88 -22.03
C VAL A 45 -29.32 8.90 -23.21
N GLU A 46 -30.45 9.61 -23.06
CA GLU A 46 -31.44 9.77 -24.12
C GLU A 46 -31.44 11.22 -24.62
N VAL A 47 -31.12 11.38 -25.90
CA VAL A 47 -31.00 12.67 -26.57
C VAL A 47 -32.15 12.83 -27.55
N ALA A 48 -32.98 13.85 -27.34
CA ALA A 48 -34.11 14.18 -28.23
C ALA A 48 -33.69 15.08 -29.41
N ASP A 49 -32.68 15.93 -29.20
CA ASP A 49 -32.21 16.87 -30.21
C ASP A 49 -31.28 16.18 -31.23
N SER A 50 -31.70 16.17 -32.49
CA SER A 50 -30.96 15.56 -33.60
C SER A 50 -29.62 16.26 -33.88
N SER A 51 -29.52 17.56 -33.65
CA SER A 51 -28.29 18.33 -33.81
C SER A 51 -27.26 17.98 -32.73
N VAL A 52 -27.71 17.76 -31.49
CA VAL A 52 -26.87 17.33 -30.37
C VAL A 52 -26.37 15.90 -30.59
N ALA A 53 -27.23 15.01 -31.07
CA ALA A 53 -26.84 13.63 -31.43
C ALA A 53 -25.78 13.61 -32.55
N GLN A 54 -25.93 14.45 -33.58
CA GLN A 54 -24.94 14.56 -34.66
C GLN A 54 -23.58 15.08 -34.17
N HIS A 55 -23.56 16.08 -33.29
CA HIS A 55 -22.31 16.56 -32.69
C HIS A 55 -21.63 15.50 -31.84
N LEU A 56 -22.41 14.73 -31.06
CA LEU A 56 -21.86 13.65 -30.24
C LEU A 56 -21.29 12.52 -31.10
N ASP A 57 -21.99 12.12 -32.16
CA ASP A 57 -21.53 11.11 -33.13
C ASP A 57 -20.24 11.55 -33.84
N ALA A 58 -20.15 12.84 -34.21
CA ALA A 58 -18.94 13.42 -34.79
C ALA A 58 -17.77 13.39 -33.79
N ALA A 59 -17.99 13.81 -32.54
CA ALA A 59 -16.97 13.79 -31.50
C ALA A 59 -16.45 12.37 -31.19
N LEU A 60 -17.36 11.39 -31.13
CA LEU A 60 -17.01 9.97 -30.94
C LEU A 60 -16.24 9.41 -32.12
N LYS A 61 -16.57 9.81 -33.36
CA LYS A 61 -15.84 9.38 -34.56
C LYS A 61 -14.40 9.89 -34.54
N VAL A 62 -14.16 11.11 -34.09
CA VAL A 62 -12.81 11.68 -33.94
C VAL A 62 -12.01 10.91 -32.88
N GLY A 63 -12.62 10.56 -31.74
CA GLY A 63 -11.98 9.83 -30.66
C GLY A 63 -12.07 8.30 -30.73
N ASN A 64 -12.37 7.73 -31.89
CA ASN A 64 -12.49 6.29 -32.12
C ASN A 64 -13.38 5.57 -31.08
N GLY A 65 -14.58 6.12 -30.85
CA GLY A 65 -15.56 5.63 -29.88
C GLY A 65 -15.45 6.22 -28.48
N LYS A 66 -14.47 7.10 -28.22
CA LYS A 66 -14.31 7.84 -26.96
C LYS A 66 -14.46 9.35 -27.17
N LEU A 67 -14.97 10.03 -26.15
CA LEU A 67 -14.92 11.49 -26.09
C LEU A 67 -13.49 11.96 -25.80
N ILE A 68 -12.99 12.91 -26.59
CA ILE A 68 -11.66 13.52 -26.38
C ILE A 68 -11.74 14.70 -25.41
N GLU A 69 -12.88 15.39 -25.36
CA GLU A 69 -13.12 16.56 -24.52
C GLU A 69 -14.38 16.36 -23.67
N ASP A 70 -14.51 17.17 -22.61
CA ASP A 70 -15.71 17.20 -21.78
C ASP A 70 -16.89 17.76 -22.59
N ALA A 71 -18.04 17.08 -22.54
CA ALA A 71 -19.26 17.50 -23.21
C ALA A 71 -20.43 17.61 -22.22
N ALA A 72 -21.36 18.52 -22.50
CA ALA A 72 -22.60 18.65 -21.72
C ALA A 72 -23.79 18.39 -22.66
N VAL A 73 -24.53 17.33 -22.40
CA VAL A 73 -25.59 16.85 -23.29
C VAL A 73 -26.97 17.09 -22.66
N PRO A 74 -27.82 17.95 -23.27
CA PRO A 74 -29.20 18.09 -22.85
C PRO A 74 -29.98 16.78 -23.11
N CYS A 75 -30.72 16.34 -22.10
CA CYS A 75 -31.46 15.08 -22.10
C CYS A 75 -32.97 15.34 -22.25
N SER A 76 -33.69 14.36 -22.78
CA SER A 76 -35.14 14.43 -23.03
C SER A 76 -35.98 14.80 -21.80
N GLY A 77 -35.52 14.47 -20.60
CA GLY A 77 -36.20 14.74 -19.32
C GLY A 77 -36.01 16.15 -18.73
N GLY A 78 -35.41 17.11 -19.45
CA GLY A 78 -35.26 18.50 -18.98
C GLY A 78 -34.04 18.77 -18.10
N GLY A 79 -32.94 18.03 -18.29
CA GLY A 79 -31.67 18.24 -17.59
C GLY A 79 -30.47 18.10 -18.52
N THR A 80 -29.27 18.41 -18.02
CA THR A 80 -28.02 18.26 -18.78
C THR A 80 -27.12 17.23 -18.09
N ILE A 81 -26.61 16.26 -18.84
CA ILE A 81 -25.63 15.28 -18.35
C ILE A 81 -24.24 15.72 -18.79
N ALA A 82 -23.32 15.84 -17.83
CA ALA A 82 -21.91 16.02 -18.12
C ALA A 82 -21.27 14.67 -18.51
N LEU A 83 -20.62 14.65 -19.66
CA LEU A 83 -19.89 13.52 -20.24
C LEU A 83 -18.40 13.87 -20.27
N PRO A 84 -17.62 13.46 -19.26
CA PRO A 84 -16.22 13.84 -19.20
C PRO A 84 -15.37 13.12 -20.25
N SER A 85 -14.24 13.71 -20.65
CA SER A 85 -13.26 13.14 -21.59
C SER A 85 -12.82 11.73 -21.17
N GLY A 86 -12.59 10.86 -22.16
CA GLY A 86 -12.26 9.45 -22.01
C GLY A 86 -13.47 8.52 -21.87
N SER A 87 -14.69 9.07 -21.83
CA SER A 87 -15.92 8.29 -21.78
C SER A 87 -16.21 7.64 -23.13
N MET A 88 -16.58 6.35 -23.12
CA MET A 88 -17.03 5.63 -24.29
C MET A 88 -18.56 5.73 -24.37
N LEU A 89 -19.10 6.03 -25.54
CA LEU A 89 -20.54 6.03 -25.77
C LEU A 89 -20.85 5.12 -26.94
N VAL A 90 -21.69 4.12 -26.69
CA VAL A 90 -22.17 3.19 -27.70
C VAL A 90 -23.61 3.53 -28.02
N ARG A 91 -23.90 3.91 -29.26
CA ARG A 91 -25.26 4.16 -29.71
C ARG A 91 -26.03 2.83 -29.68
N SER A 92 -27.13 2.77 -28.92
CA SER A 92 -28.06 1.65 -29.01
C SER A 92 -28.91 1.91 -30.26
N SER A 93 -28.59 1.28 -31.38
CA SER A 93 -29.43 1.39 -32.56
C SER A 93 -30.75 0.67 -32.31
N SER A 94 -31.83 1.42 -32.11
CA SER A 94 -33.15 0.95 -32.51
C SER A 94 -33.28 1.18 -34.03
N GLN A 95 -32.41 0.56 -34.82
CA GLN A 95 -32.68 0.43 -36.25
C GLN A 95 -33.39 -0.91 -36.44
N PRO A 96 -34.61 -0.92 -37.01
CA PRO A 96 -35.22 -2.17 -37.41
C PRO A 96 -34.27 -2.83 -38.41
N ALA A 97 -34.02 -4.14 -38.24
CA ALA A 97 -33.35 -4.94 -39.25
C ALA A 97 -34.03 -4.68 -40.60
N ALA A 98 -33.24 -4.51 -41.66
CA ALA A 98 -33.76 -4.21 -42.99
C ALA A 98 -34.87 -5.22 -43.35
N GLY A 99 -36.12 -4.74 -43.38
CA GLY A 99 -37.32 -5.56 -43.64
C GLY A 99 -38.39 -5.58 -42.53
N ALA A 100 -38.14 -5.06 -41.32
CA ALA A 100 -39.17 -4.98 -40.27
C ALA A 100 -39.94 -3.65 -40.33
N SER A 101 -41.28 -3.70 -40.27
CA SER A 101 -42.14 -2.52 -40.34
C SER A 101 -41.80 -1.50 -39.24
N ALA A 102 -41.85 -0.21 -39.58
CA ALA A 102 -41.41 0.93 -38.76
C ALA A 102 -42.16 1.14 -37.42
N ALA A 103 -43.03 0.23 -37.01
CA ALA A 103 -43.86 0.34 -35.81
C ALA A 103 -43.23 -0.25 -34.54
N ALA A 104 -42.05 -0.87 -34.60
CA ALA A 104 -41.43 -1.51 -33.44
C ALA A 104 -39.97 -1.04 -33.25
N GLY A 105 -39.76 0.08 -32.55
CA GLY A 105 -38.42 0.37 -32.01
C GLY A 105 -38.12 1.82 -31.69
N ALA A 106 -38.80 2.81 -32.29
CA ALA A 106 -38.54 4.21 -32.00
C ALA A 106 -39.22 4.62 -30.69
N THR A 107 -38.45 4.72 -29.60
CA THR A 107 -38.91 5.38 -28.38
C THR A 107 -39.02 6.88 -28.67
N ALA A 108 -40.25 7.39 -28.75
CA ALA A 108 -40.51 8.82 -28.87
C ALA A 108 -40.75 9.42 -27.48
N ASP A 109 -40.32 10.66 -27.25
CA ASP A 109 -40.68 11.39 -26.04
C ASP A 109 -42.18 11.75 -26.03
N SER A 110 -42.67 12.31 -24.93
CA SER A 110 -44.07 12.78 -24.78
C SER A 110 -44.50 13.83 -25.81
N GLN A 111 -43.57 14.38 -26.60
CA GLN A 111 -43.80 15.37 -27.66
C GLN A 111 -43.61 14.78 -29.07
N GLY A 112 -43.29 13.49 -29.19
CA GLY A 112 -43.15 12.79 -30.47
C GLY A 112 -41.75 12.84 -31.10
N HIS A 113 -40.73 13.36 -30.41
CA HIS A 113 -39.35 13.36 -30.94
C HIS A 113 -38.71 11.97 -30.84
N VAL A 114 -38.03 11.56 -31.92
CA VAL A 114 -37.28 10.31 -31.96
C VAL A 114 -36.07 10.40 -31.02
N LEU A 115 -36.05 9.58 -29.97
CA LEU A 115 -34.95 9.57 -29.01
C LEU A 115 -33.77 8.76 -29.54
N THR A 116 -32.58 9.37 -29.51
CA THR A 116 -31.33 8.65 -29.71
C THR A 116 -30.78 8.22 -28.37
N ARG A 117 -30.62 6.90 -28.17
CA ARG A 117 -30.12 6.32 -26.92
C ARG A 117 -28.63 5.99 -27.03
N TYR A 118 -27.87 6.47 -26.06
CA TYR A 118 -26.45 6.17 -25.90
C TYR A 118 -26.22 5.40 -24.61
N HIS A 119 -25.49 4.29 -24.69
CA HIS A 119 -24.95 3.59 -23.54
C HIS A 119 -23.58 4.17 -23.21
N PHE A 120 -23.54 4.92 -22.12
CA PHE A 120 -22.32 5.41 -21.51
C PHE A 120 -21.58 4.24 -20.86
N GLN A 121 -20.31 4.09 -21.21
CA GLN A 121 -19.38 3.16 -20.61
C GLN A 121 -18.09 3.91 -20.32
N ARG A 122 -17.69 3.98 -19.05
CA ARG A 122 -16.39 4.54 -18.71
C ARG A 122 -15.65 3.61 -17.79
N GLU A 123 -14.43 3.32 -18.17
CA GLU A 123 -13.43 2.75 -17.30
C GLU A 123 -12.94 3.85 -16.35
N VAL A 124 -13.25 3.73 -15.06
CA VAL A 124 -12.80 4.68 -14.04
C VAL A 124 -11.62 4.07 -13.29
N ASP A 125 -10.45 4.71 -13.41
CA ASP A 125 -9.32 4.42 -12.55
C ASP A 125 -9.60 5.01 -11.16
N ALA A 126 -9.97 4.13 -10.23
CA ALA A 126 -10.30 4.49 -8.85
C ALA A 126 -9.11 5.17 -8.13
N VAL A 127 -7.86 4.82 -8.49
CA VAL A 127 -6.65 5.37 -7.86
C VAL A 127 -6.37 6.80 -8.34
N GLN A 128 -6.56 7.07 -9.64
CA GLN A 128 -6.35 8.42 -10.17
C GLN A 128 -7.35 9.44 -9.64
N ARG A 129 -8.60 9.02 -9.38
CA ARG A 129 -9.67 9.91 -8.88
C ARG A 129 -9.77 9.99 -7.37
N ALA A 130 -9.15 9.06 -6.63
CA ALA A 130 -9.18 9.11 -5.18
C ALA A 130 -8.50 10.38 -4.67
N VAL A 131 -9.14 11.06 -3.72
CA VAL A 131 -8.65 12.28 -3.06
C VAL A 131 -7.73 11.98 -1.86
N HIS A 132 -7.64 10.71 -1.47
CA HIS A 132 -6.73 10.19 -0.44
C HIS A 132 -6.08 8.90 -0.99
N LEU A 133 -4.83 8.64 -0.61
CA LEU A 133 -4.10 7.43 -1.01
C LEU A 133 -3.78 6.55 0.19
N ALA A 134 -3.86 5.24 0.02
CA ALA A 134 -3.30 4.27 0.95
C ALA A 134 -2.16 3.53 0.26
N ILE A 135 -0.94 3.68 0.78
CA ILE A 135 0.26 3.05 0.24
C ILE A 135 0.71 1.93 1.18
N PHE A 136 0.81 0.73 0.64
CA PHE A 136 1.16 -0.50 1.33
C PHE A 136 2.60 -0.92 0.98
N VAL A 137 3.39 -1.26 1.99
CA VAL A 137 4.81 -1.61 1.81
C VAL A 137 5.11 -2.93 2.49
N SER A 138 5.22 -3.99 1.69
CA SER A 138 5.67 -5.31 2.14
C SER A 138 7.15 -5.29 2.50
N GLY A 139 7.52 -5.98 3.58
CA GLY A 139 8.91 -6.17 4.02
C GLY A 139 9.37 -7.61 4.07
N TRP A 140 8.49 -8.55 3.76
CA TRP A 140 8.75 -9.99 3.66
C TRP A 140 8.00 -10.52 2.45
N LEU A 141 8.70 -11.23 1.56
CA LEU A 141 8.14 -11.73 0.31
C LEU A 141 8.57 -13.20 0.11
N GLU A 142 7.65 -14.08 -0.25
CA GLU A 142 7.95 -15.43 -0.75
C GLU A 142 7.84 -15.48 -2.28
N ASP A 143 6.91 -14.70 -2.85
CA ASP A 143 6.68 -14.53 -4.29
C ASP A 143 6.46 -13.04 -4.64
N ASP A 144 6.53 -12.73 -5.92
CA ASP A 144 6.25 -11.42 -6.51
C ASP A 144 4.86 -10.89 -6.15
N LYS A 145 3.90 -11.80 -5.99
CA LYS A 145 2.51 -11.49 -5.64
C LYS A 145 2.36 -10.93 -4.22
N ASP A 146 3.33 -11.17 -3.34
CA ASP A 146 3.27 -10.73 -1.94
C ASP A 146 3.43 -9.22 -1.77
N TYR A 147 3.76 -8.49 -2.83
CA TYR A 147 3.65 -7.04 -2.85
C TYR A 147 2.20 -6.56 -2.80
N THR A 148 1.27 -7.32 -3.37
CA THR A 148 -0.11 -6.86 -3.59
C THR A 148 -1.13 -7.71 -2.86
N GLN A 149 -1.05 -9.04 -3.00
CA GLN A 149 -2.06 -9.99 -2.52
C GLN A 149 -2.42 -9.83 -1.03
N PRO A 150 -1.47 -9.66 -0.09
CA PRO A 150 -1.81 -9.53 1.34
C PRO A 150 -2.64 -8.28 1.66
N TRP A 151 -2.51 -7.25 0.82
CA TRP A 151 -3.12 -5.95 1.05
C TRP A 151 -4.43 -5.76 0.30
N THR A 152 -4.69 -6.50 -0.78
CA THR A 152 -5.82 -6.25 -1.68
C THR A 152 -7.17 -6.23 -0.97
N GLU A 153 -7.49 -7.26 -0.18
CA GLU A 153 -8.77 -7.34 0.53
C GLU A 153 -8.84 -6.33 1.67
N ALA A 154 -7.75 -6.20 2.43
CA ALA A 154 -7.61 -5.25 3.53
C ALA A 154 -7.79 -3.80 3.08
N ALA A 155 -7.21 -3.44 1.94
CA ALA A 155 -7.31 -2.11 1.37
C ALA A 155 -8.77 -1.75 1.05
N GLN A 156 -9.51 -2.68 0.44
CA GLN A 156 -10.91 -2.49 0.09
C GLN A 156 -11.82 -2.35 1.31
N LEU A 157 -11.58 -3.15 2.35
CA LEU A 157 -12.41 -3.17 3.55
C LEU A 157 -12.15 -1.96 4.47
N PHE A 158 -10.88 -1.65 4.74
CA PHE A 158 -10.51 -0.66 5.75
C PHE A 158 -10.23 0.74 5.18
N PHE A 159 -10.02 0.85 3.86
CA PHE A 159 -9.74 2.12 3.18
C PHE A 159 -10.65 2.36 1.96
N PRO A 160 -11.99 2.19 2.06
CA PRO A 160 -12.89 2.09 0.89
C PRO A 160 -12.92 3.33 -0.02
N SER A 161 -12.55 4.51 0.49
CA SER A 161 -12.56 5.78 -0.26
C SER A 161 -11.17 6.22 -0.72
N SER A 162 -10.16 5.35 -0.61
CA SER A 162 -8.77 5.66 -0.92
C SER A 162 -8.32 5.00 -2.22
N GLY A 163 -7.35 5.62 -2.90
CA GLY A 163 -6.61 4.98 -3.98
C GLY A 163 -5.58 4.03 -3.38
N HIS A 164 -5.62 2.75 -3.74
CA HIS A 164 -4.78 1.72 -3.13
C HIS A 164 -3.55 1.40 -3.99
N LEU A 165 -2.37 1.54 -3.39
CA LEU A 165 -1.09 1.33 -4.05
C LEU A 165 -0.19 0.43 -3.21
N ALA A 166 0.43 -0.56 -3.81
CA ALA A 166 1.60 -1.22 -3.24
C ALA A 166 2.87 -0.55 -3.74
N LEU A 167 3.85 -0.38 -2.85
CA LEU A 167 5.20 -0.01 -3.25
C LEU A 167 5.99 -1.28 -3.57
N ARG A 168 6.43 -1.40 -4.81
CA ARG A 168 7.39 -2.41 -5.23
C ARG A 168 8.81 -1.85 -5.14
N TRP A 169 9.69 -2.53 -4.41
CA TRP A 169 11.04 -2.05 -4.15
C TRP A 169 12.01 -3.20 -3.84
N GLU A 170 13.15 -3.27 -4.54
CA GLU A 170 14.25 -4.21 -4.23
C GLU A 170 13.81 -5.69 -4.05
N PRO A 171 13.08 -6.28 -5.01
CA PRO A 171 12.53 -7.63 -4.86
C PRO A 171 13.62 -8.70 -4.67
N ARG A 172 14.77 -8.55 -5.34
CA ARG A 172 15.87 -9.52 -5.26
C ARG A 172 16.39 -9.63 -3.82
N GLN A 173 16.61 -8.48 -3.19
CA GLN A 173 17.15 -8.38 -1.84
C GLN A 173 16.13 -8.86 -0.80
N LEU A 174 14.84 -8.52 -0.98
CA LEU A 174 13.78 -8.97 -0.09
C LEU A 174 13.53 -10.48 -0.16
N LEU A 175 13.55 -11.08 -1.36
CA LEU A 175 13.41 -12.52 -1.56
C LEU A 175 14.61 -13.31 -1.00
N GLU A 176 15.82 -12.76 -1.15
CA GLU A 176 17.02 -13.36 -0.55
C GLU A 176 16.91 -13.36 0.98
N LEU A 177 16.51 -12.23 1.57
CA LEU A 177 16.38 -12.09 3.01
C LEU A 177 15.28 -13.01 3.59
N SER A 178 14.11 -13.06 2.96
CA SER A 178 13.01 -13.94 3.39
C SER A 178 13.36 -15.41 3.26
N THR A 179 14.15 -15.80 2.25
CA THR A 179 14.64 -17.18 2.09
C THR A 179 15.53 -17.58 3.27
N VAL A 180 16.47 -16.71 3.66
CA VAL A 180 17.34 -16.95 4.81
C VAL A 180 16.51 -17.09 6.09
N PHE A 181 15.56 -16.18 6.33
CA PHE A 181 14.70 -16.26 7.51
C PHE A 181 13.74 -17.45 7.50
N GLY A 182 13.18 -17.81 6.35
CA GLY A 182 12.31 -18.96 6.19
C GLY A 182 13.03 -20.26 6.54
N GLN A 183 14.29 -20.41 6.12
CA GLN A 183 15.13 -21.53 6.53
C GLN A 183 15.37 -21.57 8.04
N MET A 184 15.60 -20.41 8.67
CA MET A 184 15.77 -20.33 10.13
C MET A 184 14.51 -20.72 10.89
N VAL A 185 13.34 -20.24 10.46
CA VAL A 185 12.05 -20.58 11.08
C VAL A 185 11.74 -22.06 10.92
N ALA A 186 11.96 -22.63 9.72
CA ALA A 186 11.73 -24.06 9.46
C ALA A 186 12.60 -24.94 10.37
N GLN A 187 13.85 -24.53 10.62
CA GLN A 187 14.77 -25.28 11.49
C GLN A 187 14.43 -25.14 12.97
N GLU A 188 13.95 -23.99 13.43
CA GLU A 188 13.42 -23.82 14.80
C GLU A 188 12.25 -24.79 15.04
N VAL A 189 11.29 -24.83 14.12
CA VAL A 189 10.12 -25.72 14.18
C VAL A 189 10.53 -27.20 14.12
N ALA A 190 11.47 -27.56 13.24
CA ALA A 190 11.94 -28.94 13.07
C ALA A 190 12.71 -29.47 14.30
N SER A 191 13.36 -28.60 15.07
CA SER A 191 14.21 -29.03 16.18
C SER A 191 13.46 -29.65 17.37
N SER A 192 12.11 -29.59 17.44
CA SER A 192 11.28 -30.03 18.58
C SER A 192 11.64 -29.41 19.95
N THR A 193 12.68 -28.58 20.01
CA THR A 193 13.10 -27.77 21.17
C THR A 193 12.40 -26.42 21.16
N ALA A 194 11.06 -26.43 21.19
CA ALA A 194 10.19 -25.25 21.19
C ALA A 194 10.36 -24.29 22.39
N SER A 195 11.41 -24.43 23.21
CA SER A 195 11.64 -23.58 24.38
C SER A 195 13.11 -23.50 24.81
N PHE A 196 14.03 -23.24 23.88
CA PHE A 196 15.42 -22.97 24.30
C PHE A 196 15.64 -21.54 24.85
N TRP A 197 14.73 -20.57 24.60
CA TRP A 197 15.09 -19.15 24.76
C TRP A 197 14.21 -18.24 25.64
N PHE A 198 13.09 -18.70 26.20
CA PHE A 198 12.30 -17.90 27.16
C PHE A 198 12.37 -18.36 28.62
N LYS A 199 12.91 -19.56 28.91
CA LYS A 199 12.95 -20.13 30.28
C LYS A 199 14.29 -19.99 31.00
N THR A 200 15.33 -19.47 30.38
CA THR A 200 16.69 -19.43 30.97
C THR A 200 16.98 -18.21 31.86
N THR A 201 15.95 -17.41 32.21
CA THR A 201 16.07 -16.38 33.25
C THR A 201 15.47 -16.83 34.59
N ALA A 202 14.69 -17.92 34.62
CA ALA A 202 14.12 -18.44 35.87
C ALA A 202 15.01 -19.47 36.59
N ALA A 203 16.04 -19.99 35.91
CA ALA A 203 17.00 -20.96 36.48
C ALA A 203 18.31 -20.32 36.96
N THR A 204 18.39 -18.99 37.04
CA THR A 204 19.56 -18.25 37.58
C THR A 204 19.43 -17.98 39.07
N GLY A 205 18.72 -18.85 39.81
CA GLY A 205 18.63 -18.81 41.27
C GLY A 205 19.81 -19.48 41.99
N ALA A 206 20.78 -20.03 41.28
CA ALA A 206 21.96 -20.67 41.88
C ALA A 206 23.26 -20.14 41.25
N ALA A 207 23.51 -18.84 41.39
CA ALA A 207 24.84 -18.28 41.20
C ALA A 207 25.72 -18.67 42.39
N THR A 208 26.38 -19.83 42.34
CA THR A 208 27.63 -20.00 43.07
C THR A 208 28.67 -19.12 42.38
N ALA A 209 29.01 -18.02 43.04
CA ALA A 209 30.00 -17.04 42.62
C ALA A 209 31.29 -17.73 42.15
N GLY A 210 31.69 -17.53 40.89
CA GLY A 210 33.02 -17.96 40.46
C GLY A 210 33.23 -18.33 38.99
N SER A 211 32.24 -18.22 38.09
CA SER A 211 32.50 -18.55 36.68
C SER A 211 31.79 -17.61 35.72
N LEU A 212 32.58 -16.82 34.98
CA LEU A 212 32.18 -16.06 33.79
C LEU A 212 31.62 -16.94 32.65
N ALA A 213 31.50 -18.26 32.88
CA ALA A 213 31.01 -19.26 31.93
C ALA A 213 29.49 -19.49 31.97
N ALA A 214 28.73 -18.84 32.87
CA ALA A 214 27.27 -19.00 32.93
C ALA A 214 26.48 -18.13 31.93
N MET A 215 27.16 -17.42 31.01
CA MET A 215 26.54 -16.54 30.01
C MET A 215 26.83 -16.94 28.56
N THR A 216 27.29 -18.17 28.29
CA THR A 216 27.40 -18.62 26.90
C THR A 216 26.01 -18.96 26.38
N VAL A 217 25.36 -17.96 25.81
CA VAL A 217 24.26 -18.07 24.86
C VAL A 217 24.81 -18.87 23.66
N ALA A 218 24.93 -20.19 23.80
CA ALA A 218 25.42 -21.04 22.73
C ALA A 218 24.28 -21.18 21.71
N TRP A 219 24.35 -20.44 20.62
CA TRP A 219 23.45 -20.66 19.50
C TRP A 219 23.76 -22.01 18.83
N PRO A 220 22.73 -22.73 18.37
CA PRO A 220 22.93 -23.90 17.53
C PRO A 220 23.90 -23.61 16.37
N ILE A 221 24.77 -24.58 16.05
CA ILE A 221 25.80 -24.43 14.99
C ILE A 221 25.19 -24.00 13.65
N TRP A 222 23.98 -24.46 13.34
CA TRP A 222 23.27 -24.07 12.12
C TRP A 222 22.89 -22.59 12.08
N ILE A 223 22.56 -21.98 13.23
CA ILE A 223 22.35 -20.53 13.33
C ILE A 223 23.67 -19.84 12.98
N ILE A 224 24.78 -20.31 13.57
CA ILE A 224 26.12 -19.75 13.34
C ILE A 224 26.52 -19.79 11.87
N SER A 225 26.26 -20.90 11.16
CA SER A 225 26.55 -20.99 9.73
C SER A 225 25.73 -20.02 8.88
N SER A 226 24.51 -19.68 9.31
CA SER A 226 23.63 -18.77 8.58
C SER A 226 23.84 -17.29 8.91
N MET A 227 24.59 -16.96 9.98
CA MET A 227 24.79 -15.59 10.45
C MET A 227 25.58 -14.71 9.47
N ALA A 228 26.65 -15.21 8.86
CA ALA A 228 27.46 -14.39 7.94
C ALA A 228 26.65 -13.94 6.71
N ASN A 229 25.81 -14.83 6.16
CA ASN A 229 24.92 -14.50 5.05
C ASN A 229 23.80 -13.57 5.51
N LEU A 230 23.20 -13.85 6.68
CA LEU A 230 22.17 -13.03 7.27
C LEU A 230 22.64 -11.59 7.52
N ASP A 231 23.82 -11.39 8.11
CA ASP A 231 24.35 -10.06 8.43
C ASP A 231 24.52 -9.23 7.16
N ASN A 232 25.05 -9.85 6.11
CA ASN A 232 25.21 -9.21 4.81
C ASN A 232 23.84 -8.86 4.19
N SER A 233 22.94 -9.84 4.03
CA SER A 233 21.64 -9.61 3.38
C SER A 233 20.75 -8.66 4.18
N TRP A 234 20.78 -8.72 5.52
CA TRP A 234 20.05 -7.82 6.41
C TRP A 234 20.55 -6.38 6.33
N LEU A 235 21.86 -6.15 6.44
CA LEU A 235 22.44 -4.81 6.37
C LEU A 235 22.23 -4.18 4.99
N VAL A 236 22.35 -4.99 3.93
CA VAL A 236 21.99 -4.56 2.57
C VAL A 236 20.53 -4.14 2.53
N CYS A 237 19.59 -4.97 2.99
CA CYS A 237 18.17 -4.63 3.01
C CYS A 237 17.87 -3.36 3.82
N ILE A 238 18.54 -3.13 4.95
CA ILE A 238 18.40 -1.89 5.72
C ILE A 238 18.84 -0.66 4.90
N GLU A 239 20.01 -0.73 4.25
CA GLU A 239 20.50 0.40 3.46
C GLU A 239 19.60 0.65 2.24
N ARG A 240 19.13 -0.42 1.59
CA ARG A 240 18.14 -0.35 0.52
C ARG A 240 16.83 0.28 0.98
N ALA A 241 16.30 -0.15 2.13
CA ALA A 241 15.10 0.42 2.73
C ALA A 241 15.27 1.91 3.05
N ARG A 242 16.48 2.33 3.46
CA ARG A 242 16.78 3.75 3.70
C ARG A 242 16.75 4.57 2.41
N VAL A 243 17.36 4.08 1.34
CA VAL A 243 17.35 4.78 0.04
C VAL A 243 15.92 4.83 -0.52
N ALA A 244 15.20 3.71 -0.49
CA ALA A 244 13.80 3.63 -0.94
C ALA A 244 12.88 4.51 -0.09
N GLY A 245 13.06 4.57 1.23
CA GLY A 245 12.30 5.44 2.12
C GLY A 245 12.50 6.92 1.77
N ARG A 246 13.74 7.34 1.48
CA ARG A 246 14.00 8.71 1.00
C ARG A 246 13.35 8.98 -0.36
N CYS A 247 13.39 8.02 -1.29
CA CYS A 247 12.72 8.15 -2.58
C CYS A 247 11.22 8.34 -2.40
N LEU A 248 10.60 7.53 -1.55
CA LEU A 248 9.18 7.63 -1.23
C LEU A 248 8.86 8.99 -0.63
N ALA A 249 9.66 9.51 0.30
CA ALA A 249 9.46 10.84 0.88
C ALA A 249 9.45 11.94 -0.20
N HIS A 250 10.37 11.87 -1.17
CA HIS A 250 10.43 12.85 -2.25
C HIS A 250 9.27 12.69 -3.24
N ALA A 251 8.84 11.46 -3.52
CA ALA A 251 7.65 11.22 -4.32
C ALA A 251 6.40 11.77 -3.63
N LEU A 252 6.27 11.61 -2.31
CA LEU A 252 5.14 12.13 -1.53
C LEU A 252 5.13 13.65 -1.41
N ALA A 253 6.30 14.28 -1.30
CA ALA A 253 6.45 15.73 -1.27
C ALA A 253 6.17 16.40 -2.63
N ASP A 254 6.30 15.65 -3.73
CA ASP A 254 6.05 16.15 -5.07
C ASP A 254 4.54 16.31 -5.35
N ARG A 255 4.10 17.57 -5.29
CA ARG A 255 2.70 17.96 -5.49
C ARG A 255 2.19 17.65 -6.90
N GLN A 256 3.06 17.67 -7.90
CA GLN A 256 2.71 17.38 -9.29
C GLN A 256 2.42 15.88 -9.46
N THR A 257 3.14 15.04 -8.73
CA THR A 257 3.01 13.58 -8.81
C THR A 257 1.82 13.07 -7.98
N VAL A 258 1.68 13.55 -6.73
CA VAL A 258 0.70 13.01 -5.76
C VAL A 258 -0.55 13.87 -5.64
N GLY A 259 -0.53 15.14 -6.08
CA GLY A 259 -1.71 15.98 -6.18
C GLY A 259 -2.27 16.43 -4.82
N GLN A 260 -1.43 16.90 -3.89
CA GLN A 260 -1.83 17.38 -2.54
C GLN A 260 -2.75 16.41 -1.76
N ARG A 261 -2.80 15.13 -2.16
CA ARG A 261 -3.65 14.13 -1.52
C ARG A 261 -2.98 13.65 -0.24
N PRO A 262 -3.67 13.68 0.91
CA PRO A 262 -3.17 13.05 2.12
C PRO A 262 -2.96 11.55 1.88
N VAL A 263 -1.90 11.01 2.47
CA VAL A 263 -1.49 9.62 2.29
C VAL A 263 -1.48 8.88 3.61
N THR A 264 -2.19 7.75 3.66
CA THR A 264 -2.03 6.75 4.70
C THR A 264 -0.96 5.74 4.30
N LEU A 265 -0.03 5.46 5.21
CA LEU A 265 1.08 4.53 5.00
C LEU A 265 0.89 3.29 5.86
N VAL A 266 0.94 2.11 5.24
CA VAL A 266 0.85 0.82 5.94
C VAL A 266 2.07 0.00 5.56
N GLY A 267 2.83 -0.48 6.55
CA GLY A 267 4.03 -1.27 6.27
C GLY A 267 4.22 -2.40 7.26
N HIS A 268 4.84 -3.47 6.76
CA HIS A 268 5.21 -4.63 7.56
C HIS A 268 6.71 -4.88 7.49
N SER A 269 7.33 -5.31 8.60
CA SER A 269 8.73 -5.74 8.64
C SER A 269 9.69 -4.66 8.11
N ILE A 270 10.63 -5.02 7.25
CA ILE A 270 11.56 -4.14 6.58
C ILE A 270 10.85 -3.05 5.75
N GLY A 271 9.63 -3.31 5.26
CA GLY A 271 8.75 -2.31 4.64
C GLY A 271 8.24 -1.26 5.64
N ALA A 272 7.94 -1.66 6.88
CA ALA A 272 7.66 -0.71 7.96
C ALA A 272 8.90 0.13 8.30
N ARG A 273 10.10 -0.46 8.28
CA ARG A 273 11.36 0.29 8.45
C ARG A 273 11.61 1.29 7.31
N LEU A 274 11.30 0.93 6.06
CA LEU A 274 11.32 1.84 4.91
C LEU A 274 10.40 3.04 5.17
N LEU A 275 9.17 2.80 5.65
CA LEU A 275 8.24 3.89 5.99
C LEU A 275 8.77 4.78 7.11
N VAL A 276 9.44 4.23 8.13
CA VAL A 276 10.09 5.06 9.16
C VAL A 276 11.18 5.94 8.53
N TYR A 277 11.99 5.43 7.60
CA TYR A 277 12.97 6.26 6.89
C TYR A 277 12.31 7.33 6.02
N CYS A 278 11.19 7.03 5.37
CA CYS A 278 10.39 8.00 4.64
C CYS A 278 9.91 9.14 5.56
N LEU A 279 9.31 8.80 6.71
CA LEU A 279 8.79 9.77 7.67
C LEU A 279 9.91 10.65 8.26
N LEU A 280 11.07 10.06 8.57
CA LEU A 280 12.23 10.84 9.04
C LEU A 280 12.76 11.81 7.97
N GLU A 281 12.69 11.43 6.70
CA GLU A 281 13.08 12.30 5.59
C GLU A 281 12.06 13.42 5.34
N LEU A 282 10.76 13.13 5.40
CA LEU A 282 9.69 14.14 5.35
C LEU A 282 9.84 15.15 6.50
N HIS A 283 10.13 14.69 7.71
CA HIS A 283 10.43 15.56 8.85
C HIS A 283 11.63 16.47 8.55
N ARG A 284 12.70 15.92 7.95
CA ARG A 284 13.90 16.67 7.58
C ARG A 284 13.59 17.74 6.53
N MET A 285 12.67 17.47 5.62
CA MET A 285 12.23 18.38 4.57
C MET A 285 11.21 19.42 5.06
N GLY A 286 10.61 19.23 6.23
CA GLY A 286 9.54 20.09 6.76
C GLY A 286 8.16 19.79 6.18
N GLU A 287 7.97 18.59 5.61
CA GLU A 287 6.76 18.18 4.90
C GLU A 287 5.76 17.49 5.85
N PHE A 288 5.07 18.27 6.67
CA PHE A 288 4.14 17.77 7.70
C PHE A 288 2.68 17.59 7.23
N HIS A 289 2.39 17.89 5.97
CA HIS A 289 1.03 17.90 5.42
C HIS A 289 0.72 16.72 4.49
N ALA A 290 1.73 15.91 4.16
CA ALA A 290 1.60 14.83 3.19
C ALA A 290 0.98 13.55 3.78
N VAL A 291 1.19 13.29 5.08
CA VAL A 291 0.84 12.02 5.71
C VAL A 291 -0.35 12.19 6.66
N ASP A 292 -1.37 11.36 6.44
CA ASP A 292 -2.52 11.23 7.33
C ASP A 292 -2.22 10.19 8.42
N ASN A 293 -2.46 8.90 8.14
CA ASN A 293 -2.25 7.83 9.11
C ASN A 293 -0.99 7.00 8.79
N VAL A 294 -0.38 6.42 9.82
CA VAL A 294 0.76 5.50 9.69
C VAL A 294 0.48 4.24 10.50
N VAL A 295 0.55 3.08 9.85
CA VAL A 295 0.41 1.76 10.48
C VAL A 295 1.69 0.97 10.23
N LEU A 296 2.39 0.62 11.30
CA LEU A 296 3.67 -0.09 11.25
C LEU A 296 3.56 -1.42 11.98
N LEU A 297 3.80 -2.53 11.27
CA LEU A 297 3.61 -3.89 11.78
C LEU A 297 4.94 -4.63 11.89
N GLY A 298 5.24 -5.19 13.06
CA GLY A 298 6.47 -5.98 13.27
C GLY A 298 7.73 -5.16 12.95
N THR A 299 7.74 -3.88 13.33
CA THR A 299 8.70 -2.89 12.83
C THR A 299 10.11 -3.13 13.39
N PRO A 300 11.12 -3.46 12.57
CA PRO A 300 12.49 -3.63 13.03
C PRO A 300 13.16 -2.27 13.13
N VAL A 301 12.75 -1.46 14.11
CA VAL A 301 13.33 -0.17 14.43
C VAL A 301 13.36 0.00 15.95
N THR A 302 14.44 0.57 16.47
CA THR A 302 14.57 0.87 17.90
C THR A 302 13.47 1.81 18.42
N THR A 303 13.00 1.61 19.64
CA THR A 303 11.96 2.44 20.29
C THR A 303 12.46 3.79 20.83
N ARG A 304 13.62 4.28 20.34
CA ARG A 304 14.22 5.55 20.80
C ARG A 304 13.25 6.71 20.63
N GLU A 305 12.90 7.36 21.73
CA GLU A 305 11.90 8.44 21.79
C GLU A 305 12.17 9.56 20.78
N SER A 306 13.41 10.07 20.69
CA SER A 306 13.77 11.16 19.77
C SER A 306 13.51 10.85 18.28
N LYS A 307 13.51 9.57 17.90
CA LYS A 307 13.17 9.13 16.55
C LYS A 307 11.65 9.11 16.36
N TRP A 308 10.94 8.55 17.32
CA TRP A 308 9.48 8.39 17.25
C TRP A 308 8.73 9.70 17.43
N GLN A 309 9.29 10.68 18.15
CA GLN A 309 8.78 12.05 18.18
C GLN A 309 8.78 12.69 16.77
N LYS A 310 9.85 12.48 15.99
CA LYS A 310 9.93 12.97 14.60
C LYS A 310 8.94 12.25 13.69
N VAL A 311 8.81 10.93 13.83
CA VAL A 311 7.82 10.11 13.12
C VAL A 311 6.41 10.63 13.43
N ARG A 312 6.10 10.85 14.72
CA ARG A 312 4.79 11.34 15.16
C ARG A 312 4.49 12.73 14.59
N ALA A 313 5.46 13.64 14.57
CA ALA A 313 5.28 15.00 14.10
C ALA A 313 4.87 15.11 12.61
N VAL A 314 5.22 14.12 11.78
CA VAL A 314 4.91 14.13 10.33
C VAL A 314 3.50 13.68 10.00
N ALA A 315 2.94 12.79 10.81
CA ALA A 315 1.59 12.28 10.57
C ALA A 315 0.55 13.20 11.22
N SER A 316 -0.44 13.64 10.46
CA SER A 316 -1.56 14.44 10.99
C SER A 316 -2.60 13.59 11.72
N GLY A 317 -2.79 12.35 11.28
CA GLY A 317 -3.68 11.35 11.86
C GLY A 317 -2.97 10.44 12.86
N ARG A 318 -3.39 9.17 12.91
CA ARG A 318 -2.93 8.16 13.87
C ARG A 318 -1.57 7.60 13.48
N VAL A 319 -0.71 7.36 14.46
CA VAL A 319 0.54 6.58 14.29
C VAL A 319 0.43 5.34 15.15
N ILE A 320 0.33 4.18 14.52
CA ILE A 320 0.04 2.91 15.18
C ILE A 320 1.23 1.97 15.02
N ASN A 321 1.74 1.48 16.15
CA ASN A 321 2.73 0.42 16.23
C ASN A 321 2.05 -0.90 16.61
N GLY A 322 1.96 -1.82 15.64
CA GLY A 322 1.54 -3.20 15.84
C GLY A 322 2.72 -4.08 16.19
N TYR A 323 2.72 -4.66 17.39
CA TYR A 323 3.84 -5.44 17.90
C TYR A 323 3.41 -6.80 18.42
N LEU A 324 4.33 -7.76 18.34
CA LEU A 324 4.14 -9.12 18.85
C LEU A 324 5.39 -9.54 19.63
N GLU A 325 5.29 -9.64 20.94
CA GLU A 325 6.40 -10.01 21.83
C GLU A 325 6.96 -11.41 21.55
N SER A 326 6.13 -12.30 21.01
CA SER A 326 6.50 -13.67 20.65
C SER A 326 7.08 -13.81 19.24
N ASP A 327 7.35 -12.70 18.54
CA ASP A 327 7.99 -12.73 17.23
C ASP A 327 9.45 -13.18 17.35
N TRP A 328 9.66 -14.47 17.09
CA TRP A 328 10.96 -15.11 17.23
C TRP A 328 12.03 -14.55 16.29
N VAL A 329 11.67 -14.20 15.04
CA VAL A 329 12.66 -13.72 14.06
C VAL A 329 13.20 -12.36 14.50
N LEU A 330 12.31 -11.45 14.90
CA LEU A 330 12.75 -10.14 15.41
C LEU A 330 13.52 -10.28 16.72
N ALA A 331 13.07 -11.15 17.63
CA ALA A 331 13.76 -11.38 18.89
C ALA A 331 15.18 -11.92 18.67
N PHE A 332 15.33 -12.86 17.73
CA PHE A 332 16.62 -13.40 17.32
C PHE A 332 17.53 -12.32 16.73
N LEU A 333 17.05 -11.60 15.70
CA LEU A 333 17.81 -10.57 15.00
C LEU A 333 18.35 -9.50 15.95
N TYR A 334 17.51 -8.98 16.83
CA TYR A 334 17.90 -7.87 17.69
C TYR A 334 18.70 -8.30 18.92
N ARG A 335 18.53 -9.54 19.37
CA ARG A 335 19.45 -10.11 20.36
C ARG A 335 20.85 -10.27 19.79
N TYR A 336 20.98 -10.62 18.51
CA TYR A 336 22.27 -10.81 17.86
C TYR A 336 22.91 -9.50 17.40
N LEU A 337 22.20 -8.70 16.60
CA LEU A 337 22.75 -7.56 15.88
C LEU A 337 22.76 -6.26 16.67
N GLU A 338 21.85 -6.11 17.63
CA GLU A 338 21.56 -4.84 18.30
C GLU A 338 21.33 -5.07 19.81
N TRP A 339 22.23 -5.82 20.45
CA TRP A 339 22.14 -6.24 21.85
C TRP A 339 21.74 -5.09 22.80
N GLY A 340 20.66 -5.31 23.58
CA GLY A 340 20.20 -4.37 24.61
C GLY A 340 19.29 -3.25 24.12
N LEU A 341 18.89 -3.23 22.84
CA LEU A 341 17.94 -2.24 22.31
C LEU A 341 16.52 -2.82 22.21
N SER A 342 15.54 -2.08 22.72
CA SER A 342 14.13 -2.41 22.55
C SER A 342 13.65 -2.05 21.14
N VAL A 343 12.82 -2.89 20.56
CA VAL A 343 12.40 -2.84 19.15
C VAL A 343 10.90 -2.63 19.08
N ALA A 344 10.46 -1.74 18.20
CA ALA A 344 9.04 -1.40 18.07
C ALA A 344 8.18 -2.60 17.66
N GLY A 345 8.69 -3.54 16.86
CA GLY A 345 7.98 -4.77 16.50
C GLY A 345 7.80 -5.79 17.64
N LEU A 346 8.55 -5.65 18.74
CA LEU A 346 8.51 -6.54 19.90
C LEU A 346 7.98 -5.87 21.17
N SER A 347 7.80 -4.56 21.17
CA SER A 347 7.52 -3.78 22.38
C SER A 347 6.85 -2.46 22.06
N GLU A 348 6.23 -1.87 23.07
CA GLU A 348 5.59 -0.56 22.95
C GLU A 348 6.61 0.57 22.67
N VAL A 349 6.18 1.53 21.86
CA VAL A 349 6.82 2.82 21.66
C VAL A 349 6.18 3.83 22.62
N ARG A 350 6.92 4.22 23.66
CA ARG A 350 6.45 5.17 24.69
C ARG A 350 6.62 6.62 24.26
N VAL A 351 5.87 7.04 23.25
CA VAL A 351 5.81 8.43 22.78
C VAL A 351 4.36 8.88 22.70
N ALA A 352 4.07 10.07 23.23
CA ALA A 352 2.72 10.63 23.20
C ALA A 352 2.18 10.71 21.75
N GLY A 353 0.94 10.27 21.55
CA GLY A 353 0.30 10.18 20.24
C GLY A 353 0.71 8.99 19.37
N VAL A 354 1.62 8.12 19.83
CA VAL A 354 1.88 6.82 19.20
C VAL A 354 1.03 5.76 19.90
N GLU A 355 0.11 5.17 19.16
CA GLU A 355 -0.76 4.09 19.61
C GLU A 355 0.00 2.76 19.52
N ASN A 356 -0.08 1.94 20.56
CA ASN A 356 0.55 0.63 20.58
C ASN A 356 -0.54 -0.45 20.64
N VAL A 357 -0.49 -1.40 19.71
CA VAL A 357 -1.45 -2.50 19.64
C VAL A 357 -0.70 -3.82 19.70
N ASN A 358 -0.88 -4.54 20.80
CA ASN A 358 -0.35 -5.89 20.96
C ASN A 358 -1.19 -6.86 20.12
N LEU A 359 -0.53 -7.60 19.24
CA LEU A 359 -1.15 -8.55 18.30
C LEU A 359 -1.32 -9.96 18.85
N LYS A 360 -0.96 -10.18 20.13
CA LYS A 360 -1.16 -11.44 20.82
C LYS A 360 -2.65 -11.85 20.79
N GLY A 361 -2.89 -13.12 20.51
CA GLY A 361 -4.23 -13.71 20.45
C GLY A 361 -4.88 -13.71 19.06
N LEU A 362 -4.22 -13.14 18.04
CA LEU A 362 -4.68 -13.17 16.65
C LEU A 362 -4.23 -14.41 15.86
N GLY A 363 -3.62 -15.40 16.51
CA GLY A 363 -3.13 -16.61 15.83
C GLY A 363 -1.82 -16.47 15.05
N ILE A 364 -1.21 -15.27 15.03
CA ILE A 364 0.05 -15.00 14.33
C ILE A 364 1.19 -15.84 14.93
N ALA A 365 1.69 -16.81 14.17
CA ALA A 365 2.72 -17.74 14.63
C ALA A 365 4.13 -17.10 14.73
N GLY A 366 4.39 -16.06 13.94
CA GLY A 366 5.67 -15.36 13.92
C GLY A 366 5.74 -14.31 12.82
N HIS A 367 6.94 -13.77 12.57
CA HIS A 367 7.16 -12.65 11.65
C HIS A 367 6.62 -12.84 10.23
N HIS A 368 6.78 -14.05 9.70
CA HIS A 368 6.38 -14.47 8.36
C HIS A 368 4.86 -14.55 8.18
N ASP A 369 4.11 -14.57 9.27
CA ASP A 369 2.68 -14.88 9.28
C ASP A 369 1.78 -13.63 9.37
N TYR A 370 2.39 -12.45 9.57
CA TYR A 370 1.70 -11.17 9.54
C TYR A 370 0.91 -10.93 8.24
N PRO A 371 1.46 -11.16 7.03
CA PRO A 371 0.74 -10.93 5.78
C PRO A 371 -0.58 -11.71 5.69
N ARG A 372 -0.65 -12.91 6.28
CA ARG A 372 -1.85 -13.75 6.28
C ARG A 372 -2.94 -13.24 7.24
N HIS A 373 -2.56 -12.46 8.25
CA HIS A 373 -3.44 -11.95 9.30
C HIS A 373 -3.67 -10.44 9.20
N VAL A 374 -3.30 -9.78 8.10
CA VAL A 374 -3.45 -8.32 7.93
C VAL A 374 -4.89 -7.87 8.19
N LEU A 375 -5.89 -8.65 7.76
CA LEU A 375 -7.30 -8.34 7.99
C LEU A 375 -7.63 -8.26 9.48
N ASP A 376 -7.27 -9.30 10.24
CA ASP A 376 -7.51 -9.36 11.68
C ASP A 376 -6.72 -8.30 12.44
N ILE A 377 -5.49 -8.03 12.00
CA ILE A 377 -4.62 -7.00 12.56
C ILE A 377 -5.25 -5.62 12.40
N LEU A 378 -5.67 -5.25 11.18
CA LEU A 378 -6.26 -3.93 10.94
C LEU A 378 -7.64 -3.78 11.61
N ALA A 379 -8.42 -4.85 11.70
CA ALA A 379 -9.64 -4.88 12.49
C ALA A 379 -9.35 -4.64 13.99
N ARG A 380 -8.33 -5.32 14.55
CA ARG A 380 -7.90 -5.14 15.94
C ARG A 380 -7.44 -3.71 16.23
N MET A 381 -6.82 -3.07 15.26
CA MET A 381 -6.38 -1.67 15.30
C MET A 381 -7.52 -0.66 15.09
N ARG A 382 -8.75 -1.14 14.80
CA ARG A 382 -9.92 -0.31 14.51
C ARG A 382 -9.65 0.70 13.40
N ILE A 383 -9.01 0.24 12.32
CA ILE A 383 -8.84 1.06 11.12
C ILE A 383 -10.20 1.24 10.46
N GLY A 384 -10.53 2.45 10.02
CA GLY A 384 -11.83 2.77 9.42
C GLY A 384 -12.93 3.13 10.42
N GLU A 385 -12.78 2.79 11.71
CA GLU A 385 -13.63 3.31 12.77
C GLU A 385 -13.13 4.70 13.19
N ARG A 386 -13.96 5.74 13.01
CA ARG A 386 -13.70 7.05 13.64
C ARG A 386 -13.99 6.93 15.14
N GLY A 387 -13.00 6.49 15.90
CA GLY A 387 -13.04 6.64 17.35
C GLY A 387 -12.95 8.14 17.72
N PRO A 388 -13.62 8.61 18.78
CA PRO A 388 -13.30 9.91 19.35
C PRO A 388 -11.83 9.89 19.78
N PHE A 389 -11.09 10.97 19.51
CA PHE A 389 -9.76 11.17 20.08
C PHE A 389 -9.86 10.93 21.58
N SER A 390 -9.21 9.89 22.09
CA SER A 390 -9.14 9.67 23.53
C SER A 390 -8.18 10.70 24.10
N ASP A 391 -8.73 11.57 24.95
CA ASP A 391 -8.06 12.69 25.64
C ASP A 391 -6.76 12.29 26.38
#